data_AF-A0A558AZ01-F1
#
_entry.id   AF-A0A558AZ01-F1
#
_cell.length_a   1.000
_cell.length_b   1.000
_cell.length_c   1.000
_cell.angle_alpha   90.00
_cell.angle_beta   90.00
_cell.angle_gamma   90.00
#
_symmetry.space_group_name_H-M   'P 1'
#
loop_
_entity.id
_entity.type
_entity.pdbx_description
1 polymer ?
#
loop_
_entity_poly.entity_id
_entity_poly.type
_entity_poly.pdbx_seq_one_letter_code
_entity_poly.pdbx_strand_id
1 'polypeptide(L)'
;MKDDGFMMLDSVLTMLIFSIILSVLVPAMIMLNQTVSDSAGTLEFTRRLYIDMLAYEDYESFMLGSHNYRIEAHRICDKNDAKLCVHIE
;
A
#
# COMPACT_ATOMS: atom_id res chain seq x y z
N MET A 1 -10.56 45.14 -26.89
CA MET A 1 -9.83 45.75 -25.76
C MET A 1 -10.55 45.63 -24.42
N LYS A 2 -11.85 45.94 -24.26
CA LYS A 2 -12.54 45.79 -22.96
C LYS A 2 -12.91 44.32 -22.63
N ASP A 3 -13.25 43.52 -23.65
CA ASP A 3 -13.59 42.09 -23.46
C ASP A 3 -12.37 41.17 -23.31
N ASP A 4 -11.24 41.50 -23.96
CA ASP A 4 -10.03 40.68 -23.89
C ASP A 4 -9.45 40.60 -22.47
N GLY A 5 -9.52 41.70 -21.71
CA GLY A 5 -9.05 41.74 -20.33
C GLY A 5 -9.94 40.97 -19.35
N PHE A 6 -11.25 40.88 -19.63
CA PHE A 6 -12.18 40.10 -18.81
C PHE A 6 -12.02 38.59 -19.03
N MET A 7 -11.90 38.16 -20.29
CA MET A 7 -11.61 36.75 -20.61
C MET A 7 -10.24 36.28 -20.09
N MET A 8 -9.24 37.17 -20.06
CA MET A 8 -7.92 36.84 -19.53
C MET A 8 -7.93 36.64 -18.01
N LEU A 9 -8.71 37.44 -17.28
CA LEU A 9 -8.95 37.26 -15.84
C LEU A 9 -9.67 35.94 -15.53
N ASP A 10 -10.72 35.61 -16.29
CA ASP A 10 -11.43 34.35 -16.14
C ASP A 10 -10.54 33.13 -16.43
N SER A 11 -9.65 33.26 -17.41
CA SER A 11 -8.66 32.22 -17.73
C SER A 11 -7.65 32.01 -16.59
N VAL A 12 -7.16 33.09 -15.99
CA VAL A 12 -6.25 33.04 -14.82
C VAL A 12 -6.97 32.46 -13.61
N LEU A 13 -8.21 32.88 -13.35
CA LEU A 13 -9.03 32.35 -12.26
C LEU A 13 -9.27 30.85 -12.42
N THR A 14 -9.60 30.43 -13.63
CA THR A 14 -9.78 29.01 -13.97
C THR A 14 -8.49 28.22 -13.76
N MET A 15 -7.34 28.76 -14.18
CA MET A 15 -6.03 28.14 -13.97
C MET A 15 -5.69 27.99 -12.47
N LEU A 16 -6.02 28.99 -11.65
CA LEU A 16 -5.83 28.91 -10.19
C LEU A 16 -6.71 27.84 -9.57
N ILE A 17 -7.98 27.76 -9.96
CA ILE A 17 -8.90 26.72 -9.49
C ILE A 17 -8.36 25.34 -9.87
N PHE A 18 -7.95 25.13 -11.12
CA PHE A 18 -7.35 23.87 -11.56
C PHE A 18 -6.06 23.54 -10.80
N SER A 19 -5.22 24.53 -10.51
CA SER A 19 -4.00 24.32 -9.72
C SER A 19 -4.32 23.83 -8.32
N ILE A 20 -5.32 24.43 -7.65
CA ILE A 20 -5.78 24.00 -6.32
C ILE A 20 -6.32 22.56 -6.40
N ILE A 21 -7.17 22.26 -7.39
CA ILE A 21 -7.72 20.90 -7.56
C ILE A 21 -6.58 19.89 -7.74
N LEU A 22 -5.64 20.16 -8.65
CA LEU A 22 -4.51 19.26 -8.92
C LEU A 22 -3.61 19.07 -7.70
N SER A 23 -3.43 20.12 -6.88
CA SER A 23 -2.61 20.05 -5.66
C SER A 23 -3.13 19.04 -4.63
N VAL A 24 -4.43 18.73 -4.66
CA VAL A 24 -5.05 17.71 -3.80
C VAL A 24 -5.16 16.37 -4.52
N LEU A 25 -5.56 16.39 -5.79
CA LEU A 25 -5.90 15.19 -6.55
C LEU A 25 -4.66 14.34 -6.88
N VAL A 26 -3.53 14.99 -7.18
CA VAL A 26 -2.29 14.27 -7.51
C VAL A 26 -1.73 13.51 -6.30
N PRO A 27 -1.53 14.13 -5.11
CA PRO A 27 -1.08 13.39 -3.93
C PRO A 27 -2.05 12.27 -3.52
N ALA A 28 -3.37 12.51 -3.62
CA ALA A 28 -4.37 11.49 -3.31
C ALA A 28 -4.23 10.25 -4.22
N MET A 29 -4.06 10.45 -5.53
CA MET A 29 -3.83 9.36 -6.48
C MET A 29 -2.54 8.59 -6.19
N ILE A 30 -1.46 9.27 -5.85
CA ILE A 30 -0.18 8.63 -5.47
C ILE A 30 -0.39 7.76 -4.23
N MET A 31 -1.05 8.30 -3.21
CA MET A 31 -1.29 7.59 -1.94
C MET A 31 -2.21 6.38 -2.12
N LEU A 32 -3.23 6.49 -2.99
CA LEU A 32 -4.10 5.37 -3.34
C LEU A 32 -3.33 4.25 -4.05
N ASN A 33 -2.51 4.58 -5.05
CA ASN A 33 -1.71 3.59 -5.75
C ASN A 33 -0.71 2.88 -4.83
N GLN A 34 -0.07 3.63 -3.94
CA GLN A 34 0.81 3.05 -2.92
C GLN A 34 0.04 2.10 -2.00
N THR A 35 -1.10 2.54 -1.47
CA THR A 35 -1.95 1.70 -0.62
C THR A 35 -2.39 0.41 -1.32
N VAL A 36 -2.80 0.49 -2.60
CA VAL A 36 -3.20 -0.68 -3.38
C VAL A 36 -2.02 -1.64 -3.58
N SER A 37 -0.84 -1.12 -3.92
CA SER A 37 0.38 -1.91 -4.08
C SER A 37 0.76 -2.63 -2.79
N ASP A 38 0.79 -1.90 -1.66
CA ASP A 38 1.18 -2.43 -0.36
C ASP A 38 0.16 -3.47 0.14
N SER A 39 -1.14 -3.22 -0.11
CA SER A 39 -2.21 -4.16 0.23
C SER A 39 -2.11 -5.45 -0.60
N ALA A 40 -1.78 -5.35 -1.89
CA ALA A 40 -1.58 -6.51 -2.75
C ALA A 40 -0.42 -7.38 -2.27
N GLY A 41 0.72 -6.77 -1.92
CA GLY A 41 1.88 -7.49 -1.37
C GLY A 41 1.55 -8.17 -0.03
N THR A 42 0.84 -7.48 0.86
CA THR A 42 0.43 -8.03 2.16
C THR A 42 -0.55 -9.18 2.00
N LEU A 43 -1.50 -9.07 1.07
CA LEU A 43 -2.47 -10.12 0.78
C LEU A 43 -1.80 -11.37 0.20
N GLU A 44 -0.86 -11.20 -0.73
CA GLU A 44 -0.10 -12.31 -1.30
C GLU A 44 0.73 -13.02 -0.24
N PHE A 45 1.44 -12.25 0.61
CA PHE A 45 2.20 -12.78 1.73
C PHE A 45 1.31 -13.59 2.68
N THR A 46 0.20 -13.01 3.12
CA THR A 46 -0.74 -13.66 4.05
C THR A 46 -1.29 -14.96 3.45
N ARG A 47 -1.64 -14.94 2.17
CA ARG A 47 -2.11 -16.14 1.45
C ARG A 47 -1.03 -17.22 1.40
N ARG A 48 0.21 -16.86 1.07
CA ARG A 48 1.34 -17.80 1.00
C ARG A 48 1.63 -18.40 2.37
N LEU A 49 1.70 -17.55 3.41
CA LEU A 49 1.89 -17.97 4.78
C LEU A 49 0.79 -18.95 5.22
N TYR A 50 -0.47 -18.66 4.93
CA TYR A 50 -1.59 -19.55 5.24
C TYR A 50 -1.45 -20.93 4.57
N ILE A 51 -1.14 -20.95 3.26
CA ILE A 51 -0.95 -22.20 2.52
C ILE A 51 0.23 -23.00 3.08
N ASP A 52 1.34 -22.33 3.38
CA ASP A 52 2.52 -22.98 3.94
C ASP A 52 2.23 -23.55 5.33
N MET A 53 1.49 -22.84 6.19
CA MET A 53 1.07 -23.35 7.51
C MET A 53 0.19 -24.60 7.39
N LEU A 54 -0.68 -24.68 6.37
CA LEU A 54 -1.50 -25.88 6.12
C LEU A 54 -0.70 -27.11 5.70
N ALA A 55 0.56 -26.94 5.25
CA ALA A 55 1.43 -28.05 4.87
C ALA A 55 2.05 -28.77 6.09
N TYR A 56 1.92 -28.20 7.29
CA TYR A 56 2.43 -28.78 8.54
C TYR A 56 1.27 -29.28 9.41
N GLU A 57 1.53 -30.31 10.23
CA GLU A 57 0.52 -30.87 11.15
C GLU A 57 0.14 -29.88 12.25
N ASP A 58 1.12 -29.14 12.78
CA ASP A 58 0.93 -28.19 13.85
C ASP A 58 1.87 -26.96 13.73
N TYR A 59 1.62 -25.97 14.59
CA TYR A 59 2.38 -24.73 14.62
C TYR A 59 3.85 -24.94 15.00
N GLU A 60 4.17 -25.88 15.90
CA GLU A 60 5.56 -26.17 16.28
C GLU A 60 6.35 -26.75 15.10
N SER A 61 5.73 -27.63 14.33
CA SER A 61 6.30 -28.22 13.12
C SER A 61 6.56 -27.16 12.05
N PHE A 62 5.64 -26.21 11.90
CA PHE A 62 5.83 -25.04 11.03
C PHE A 62 6.99 -24.15 11.51
N MET A 63 7.09 -23.87 12.81
CA MET A 63 8.15 -23.06 13.40
C MET A 63 9.55 -23.63 13.12
N LEU A 64 9.69 -24.95 13.21
CA LEU A 64 10.95 -25.65 13.03
C LEU A 64 11.29 -25.89 11.56
N GLY A 65 10.28 -26.15 10.72
CA GLY A 65 10.46 -26.50 9.31
C GLY A 65 10.46 -25.32 8.34
N SER A 66 9.88 -24.17 8.72
CA SER A 66 9.71 -23.07 7.80
C SER A 66 10.96 -22.17 7.72
N HIS A 67 11.70 -22.28 6.61
CA HIS A 67 12.94 -21.52 6.39
C HIS A 67 12.74 -20.20 5.65
N ASN A 68 11.52 -19.94 5.18
CA ASN A 68 11.13 -18.75 4.41
C ASN A 68 10.62 -17.61 5.29
N TYR A 69 10.43 -17.86 6.58
CA TYR A 69 9.84 -16.90 7.51
C TYR A 69 10.78 -16.57 8.65
N ARG A 70 10.65 -15.35 9.17
CA ARG A 70 11.20 -14.94 10.46
C ARG A 70 10.06 -14.95 11.46
N ILE A 71 10.14 -15.84 12.43
CA ILE A 71 9.09 -15.99 13.43
C ILE A 71 9.60 -15.46 14.76
N GLU A 72 8.90 -14.45 15.26
CA GLU A 72 9.14 -13.80 16.53
C GLU A 72 7.88 -13.94 17.39
N ALA A 73 7.99 -13.82 18.72
CA ALA A 73 6.98 -14.26 19.70
C ALA A 73 5.50 -13.96 19.36
N HIS A 74 5.19 -12.83 18.71
CA HIS A 74 3.83 -12.43 18.34
C HIS A 74 3.68 -12.04 16.86
N ARG A 75 4.63 -12.40 16.00
CA ARG A 75 4.59 -12.06 14.57
C ARG A 75 5.36 -13.04 13.70
N ILE A 76 4.80 -13.32 12.53
CA ILE A 76 5.49 -14.01 11.44
C ILE A 76 5.74 -13.01 10.33
N CYS A 77 6.99 -12.85 9.92
CA CYS A 77 7.41 -11.98 8.84
C CYS A 77 8.05 -12.76 7.70
N ASP A 78 8.01 -12.20 6.49
CA ASP A 78 8.84 -12.70 5.40
C ASP A 78 10.33 -12.57 5.77
N LYS A 79 11.13 -13.55 5.39
CA LYS A 79 12.56 -13.56 5.69
C LYS A 79 13.33 -12.45 4.98
N ASN A 80 12.90 -12.09 3.77
CA ASN A 80 13.56 -11.12 2.91
C ASN A 80 12.95 -9.72 3.05
N ASP A 81 11.68 -9.61 3.48
CA ASP A 81 11.02 -8.32 3.70
C ASP A 81 10.33 -8.23 5.07
N ALA A 82 10.98 -7.51 5.99
CA ALA A 82 10.47 -7.29 7.33
C ALA A 82 9.23 -6.36 7.40
N LYS A 83 8.77 -5.80 6.28
CA LYS A 83 7.48 -5.06 6.23
C LYS A 83 6.29 -5.99 6.07
N LEU A 84 6.50 -7.18 5.48
CA LEU A 84 5.47 -8.19 5.30
C LEU A 84 5.40 -9.05 6.55
N CYS A 85 4.53 -8.66 7.49
CA CYS A 85 4.35 -9.36 8.75
C CYS A 85 2.87 -9.55 9.08
N VAL A 86 2.55 -10.65 9.73
CA VAL A 86 1.23 -10.92 10.32
C VAL A 86 1.40 -11.11 11.81
N HIS A 87 0.53 -10.46 12.59
CA HIS A 87 0.44 -10.67 14.04
C HIS A 87 -0.38 -11.92 14.35
N ILE A 88 0.10 -12.71 15.31
CA ILE A 88 -0.60 -13.89 15.81
C ILE A 88 -1.08 -13.55 17.22
N GLU A 89 -2.39 -13.62 17.43
CA GLU A 89 -3.03 -13.49 18.76
C GLU A 89 -2.99 -14.81 19.53
#